data_AF-A0A1B3P5W1-F1
#
_entry.id   AF-A0A1B3P5W1-F1
#
_cell.length_a   1.000
_cell.length_b   1.000
_cell.length_c   1.000
_cell.angle_alpha   90.00
_cell.angle_beta   90.00
_cell.angle_gamma   90.00
#
_symmetry.space_group_name_H-M   'P 1'
#
loop_
_entity.id
_entity.type
_entity.pdbx_description
1 polymer ?
#
loop_
_entity_poly.entity_id
_entity_poly.type
_entity_poly.pdbx_seq_one_letter_code
_entity_poly.pdbx_strand_id
1 'polypeptide(L)'
;MTDDPGPTPLVEEECLKVRKWWCFLLSSIFTFLAGIFIVLIWRAFAFLCCRNRESSEYQKQQDKDRLLAQQGQGQAPGQPKPKNLMEGNFVTEAKDWAGELISGQTTTGRILVVLVFILSIASLVIYFIDASNMSGVEHCQPWSANTTQQIDLAFNIFFMVYFFIRFIAASDKLWFMLEMYSFVDYFTIPPSFVSIYLDRTWIGLRFLRALRLMSVPDILQYLNVLKTSSSIRLAQLCSIFIAVWLTGAGIIHLLENSGDPLEFENAQPLSYWTCVYFLIVTMSTVGYGDVYCHTVFGRTFLVFFLLVGL
;
A
#
# COMPACT_ATOMS: atom_id res chain seq x y z
N MET A 1 14.59 -20.19 -33.51
CA MET A 1 15.43 -20.38 -32.32
C MET A 1 16.49 -19.29 -32.37
N THR A 2 16.16 -18.11 -31.87
CA THR A 2 17.14 -17.02 -31.72
C THR A 2 17.49 -17.02 -30.25
N ASP A 3 18.62 -17.64 -29.92
CA ASP A 3 19.26 -17.49 -28.62
C ASP A 3 19.69 -16.03 -28.49
N ASP A 4 18.93 -15.27 -27.73
CA ASP A 4 19.31 -13.94 -27.28
C ASP A 4 20.36 -14.14 -26.19
N PRO A 5 21.64 -13.79 -26.39
CA PRO A 5 22.62 -13.94 -25.34
C PRO A 5 22.24 -12.92 -24.26
N GLY A 6 21.99 -13.41 -23.05
CA GLY A 6 21.81 -12.54 -21.88
C GLY A 6 22.94 -11.48 -21.82
N PRO A 7 22.67 -10.30 -21.26
CA PRO A 7 23.61 -9.18 -21.30
C PRO A 7 24.98 -9.62 -20.76
N THR A 8 26.03 -9.27 -21.49
CA THR A 8 27.41 -9.52 -21.05
C THR A 8 27.69 -8.74 -19.76
N PRO A 9 28.54 -9.25 -18.84
CA PRO A 9 28.78 -8.63 -17.53
C PRO A 9 29.22 -7.15 -17.58
N LEU A 10 29.83 -6.72 -18.69
CA LEU A 10 30.18 -5.31 -18.93
C LEU A 10 28.95 -4.38 -19.07
N VAL A 11 27.84 -4.87 -19.60
CA VAL A 11 26.58 -4.10 -19.77
C VAL A 11 25.87 -3.90 -18.43
N GLU A 12 25.97 -4.88 -17.53
CA GLU A 12 25.38 -4.81 -16.18
C GLU A 12 26.12 -3.77 -15.32
N GLU A 13 27.46 -3.71 -15.41
CA GLU A 13 28.28 -2.67 -14.77
C GLU A 13 27.96 -1.26 -15.29
N GLU A 14 27.78 -1.08 -16.61
CA GLU A 14 27.41 0.23 -17.16
C GLU A 14 26.03 0.69 -16.71
N CYS A 15 25.08 -0.23 -16.56
CA CYS A 15 23.75 0.11 -16.07
C CYS A 15 23.77 0.53 -14.59
N LEU A 16 24.58 -0.12 -13.75
CA LEU A 16 24.67 0.17 -12.33
C LEU A 16 25.56 1.38 -11.98
N LYS A 17 26.28 1.98 -12.96
CA LYS A 17 27.05 3.23 -12.76
C LYS A 17 26.22 4.37 -12.18
N VAL A 18 24.93 4.43 -12.50
CA VAL A 18 24.00 5.42 -11.91
C VAL A 18 22.84 4.69 -11.25
N ARG A 19 22.77 4.78 -9.91
CA ARG A 19 21.65 4.23 -9.13
C ARG A 19 20.39 5.07 -9.36
N LYS A 20 19.26 4.42 -9.65
CA LYS A 20 17.97 5.08 -9.97
C LYS A 20 16.90 4.87 -8.91
N TRP A 21 17.27 4.44 -7.70
CA TRP A 21 16.36 4.27 -6.56
C TRP A 21 15.41 5.46 -6.32
N TRP A 22 15.86 6.70 -6.55
CA TRP A 22 15.04 7.90 -6.44
C TRP A 22 13.80 7.88 -7.34
N CYS A 23 13.88 7.30 -8.55
CA CYS A 23 12.73 7.22 -9.47
C CYS A 23 11.60 6.37 -8.87
N PHE A 24 11.96 5.26 -8.23
CA PHE A 24 10.99 4.36 -7.59
C PHE A 24 10.39 4.97 -6.31
N LEU A 25 11.21 5.67 -5.51
CA LEU A 25 10.69 6.37 -4.35
C LEU A 25 9.77 7.53 -4.76
N LEU A 26 10.18 8.30 -5.77
CA LEU A 26 9.41 9.44 -6.28
C LEU A 26 8.07 8.98 -6.88
N SER A 27 8.00 7.83 -7.54
CA SER A 27 6.71 7.31 -8.02
C SER A 27 5.73 7.04 -6.88
N SER A 28 6.23 6.49 -5.77
CA SER A 28 5.41 6.23 -4.58
C SER A 28 4.90 7.53 -3.96
N ILE A 29 5.80 8.49 -3.75
CA ILE A 29 5.48 9.82 -3.19
C ILE A 29 4.48 10.56 -4.09
N PHE A 30 4.72 10.56 -5.41
CA PHE A 30 3.85 11.23 -6.36
C PHE A 30 2.44 10.62 -6.37
N THR A 31 2.31 9.30 -6.36
CA THR A 31 0.98 8.66 -6.31
C THR A 31 0.22 8.97 -5.03
N PHE A 32 0.90 9.00 -3.88
CA PHE A 32 0.29 9.41 -2.61
C PHE A 32 -0.20 10.87 -2.65
N LEU A 33 0.66 11.81 -3.06
CA LEU A 33 0.32 13.23 -3.13
C LEU A 33 -0.78 13.51 -4.16
N ALA A 34 -0.71 12.88 -5.33
CA ALA A 34 -1.73 12.97 -6.36
C ALA A 34 -3.08 12.44 -5.86
N GLY A 35 -3.10 11.30 -5.16
CA GLY A 35 -4.32 10.76 -4.56
C GLY A 35 -4.95 11.70 -3.53
N ILE A 36 -4.14 12.30 -2.64
CA ILE A 36 -4.63 13.32 -1.68
C ILE A 36 -5.21 14.52 -2.43
N PHE A 37 -4.49 15.03 -3.42
CA PHE A 37 -4.92 16.20 -4.19
C PHE A 37 -6.24 15.95 -4.92
N ILE A 38 -6.41 14.77 -5.53
CA ILE A 38 -7.67 14.36 -6.17
C ILE A 38 -8.83 14.35 -5.17
N VAL A 39 -8.63 13.79 -3.97
CA VAL A 39 -9.67 13.77 -2.93
C VAL A 39 -9.99 15.18 -2.41
N LEU A 40 -8.98 16.05 -2.26
CA LEU A 40 -9.19 17.43 -1.84
C LEU A 40 -9.93 18.25 -2.90
N ILE A 41 -9.58 18.11 -4.17
CA ILE A 41 -10.31 18.72 -5.29
C ILE A 41 -11.75 18.22 -5.29
N TRP A 42 -11.97 16.92 -5.16
CA TRP A 42 -13.31 16.35 -5.13
C TRP A 42 -14.15 16.92 -3.98
N ARG A 43 -13.56 17.02 -2.77
CA ARG A 43 -14.22 17.64 -1.61
C ARG A 43 -14.50 19.13 -1.84
N ALA A 44 -13.56 19.88 -2.41
CA ALA A 44 -13.74 21.29 -2.72
C ALA A 44 -14.83 21.51 -3.76
N PHE A 45 -14.86 20.68 -4.81
CA PHE A 45 -15.89 20.71 -5.85
C PHE A 45 -17.26 20.36 -5.27
N ALA A 46 -17.37 19.30 -4.46
CA ALA A 46 -18.61 18.96 -3.77
C ALA A 46 -19.11 20.10 -2.86
N PHE A 47 -18.20 20.75 -2.11
CA PHE A 47 -18.55 21.89 -1.27
C PHE A 47 -19.03 23.10 -2.09
N LEU A 48 -18.34 23.43 -3.18
CA LEU A 48 -18.73 24.53 -4.07
C LEU A 48 -20.09 24.26 -4.75
N CYS A 49 -20.32 23.03 -5.21
CA CYS A 49 -21.58 22.62 -5.83
C CYS A 49 -22.74 22.60 -4.83
N CYS A 50 -22.54 22.10 -3.61
CA CYS A 50 -23.55 22.14 -2.55
C CYS A 50 -23.88 23.58 -2.15
N ARG A 51 -22.88 24.46 -1.99
CA ARG A 51 -23.09 25.88 -1.67
C ARG A 51 -23.85 26.61 -2.78
N ASN A 52 -23.48 26.39 -4.04
CA ASN A 52 -24.20 26.99 -5.18
C ASN A 52 -25.62 26.46 -5.28
N ARG A 53 -25.84 25.18 -4.98
CA ARG A 53 -27.18 24.59 -4.98
C ARG A 53 -28.07 25.14 -3.88
N GLU A 54 -27.57 25.24 -2.64
CA GLU A 54 -28.31 25.89 -1.55
C GLU A 54 -28.67 27.32 -1.94
N SER A 55 -27.73 28.12 -2.47
CA SER A 55 -28.03 29.48 -2.91
C SER A 55 -29.11 29.54 -4.01
N SER A 56 -29.12 28.58 -4.94
CA SER A 56 -30.13 28.49 -6.02
C SER A 56 -31.50 28.02 -5.51
N GLU A 57 -31.53 27.11 -4.53
CA GLU A 57 -32.76 26.66 -3.87
C GLU A 57 -33.39 27.77 -3.02
N TYR A 58 -32.59 28.52 -2.24
CA TYR A 58 -33.05 29.70 -1.50
C TYR A 58 -33.64 30.76 -2.43
N GLN A 59 -32.99 31.03 -3.56
CA GLN A 59 -33.44 32.04 -4.52
C GLN A 59 -34.76 31.64 -5.21
N LYS A 60 -34.90 30.36 -5.59
CA LYS A 60 -36.17 29.82 -6.12
C LYS A 60 -37.30 29.85 -5.10
N GLN A 61 -37.01 29.58 -3.83
CA GLN A 61 -37.99 29.66 -2.76
C GLN A 61 -38.49 31.10 -2.59
N GLN A 62 -37.56 32.06 -2.59
CA GLN A 62 -37.85 33.49 -2.42
C GLN A 62 -38.66 34.08 -3.59
N ASP A 63 -38.35 33.67 -4.83
CA ASP A 63 -39.14 34.06 -6.02
C ASP A 63 -40.55 33.46 -5.99
N LYS A 64 -40.69 32.21 -5.52
CA LYS A 64 -41.98 31.54 -5.36
C LYS A 64 -42.84 32.22 -4.29
N ASP A 65 -42.23 32.60 -3.16
CA ASP A 65 -42.91 33.34 -2.09
C ASP A 65 -43.35 34.74 -2.56
N ARG A 66 -42.54 35.42 -3.38
CA ARG A 66 -42.91 36.70 -4.02
C ARG A 66 -44.10 36.55 -4.99
N LEU A 67 -44.12 35.49 -5.81
CA LEU A 67 -45.23 35.23 -6.74
C LEU A 67 -46.52 34.86 -6.00
N LEU A 68 -46.43 34.07 -4.92
CA LEU A 68 -47.57 33.72 -4.07
C LEU A 68 -48.13 34.95 -3.33
N ALA A 69 -47.27 35.86 -2.87
CA ALA A 69 -47.69 37.12 -2.25
C ALA A 69 -48.44 38.05 -3.23
N GLN A 70 -48.13 37.99 -4.52
CA GLN A 70 -48.87 38.73 -5.56
C GLN A 70 -50.22 38.10 -5.92
N GLN A 71 -50.40 36.78 -5.72
CA GLN A 71 -51.63 36.07 -6.10
C GLN A 71 -52.66 35.89 -4.97
N GLY A 72 -52.38 36.33 -3.74
CA GLY A 72 -53.39 36.38 -2.67
C GLY A 72 -53.98 35.02 -2.24
N GLN A 73 -53.28 33.90 -2.51
CA GLN A 73 -53.67 32.58 -2.04
C GLN A 73 -52.62 32.02 -1.08
N GLY A 74 -52.98 31.95 0.21
CA GLY A 74 -52.18 31.26 1.22
C GLY A 74 -52.31 29.75 1.06
N GLN A 75 -51.21 29.07 0.76
CA GLN A 75 -51.15 27.60 0.83
C GLN A 75 -49.84 27.15 1.49
N ALA A 76 -49.98 26.19 2.41
CA ALA A 76 -48.92 25.71 3.29
C ALA A 76 -47.71 25.11 2.53
N PRO A 77 -46.47 25.26 3.03
CA PRO A 77 -45.29 24.78 2.33
C PRO A 77 -45.19 23.26 2.44
N GLY A 78 -45.46 22.57 1.33
CA GLY A 78 -45.07 21.18 1.14
C GLY A 78 -43.55 21.08 1.05
N GLN A 79 -42.96 20.22 1.89
CA GLN A 79 -41.53 19.91 1.91
C GLN A 79 -41.02 19.56 0.50
N PRO A 80 -39.97 20.23 0.00
CA PRO A 80 -39.30 19.77 -1.21
C PRO A 80 -38.46 18.54 -0.84
N LYS A 81 -38.88 17.36 -1.30
CA LYS A 81 -37.99 16.18 -1.33
C LYS A 81 -36.82 16.49 -2.27
N PRO A 82 -35.55 16.38 -1.83
CA PRO A 82 -34.41 16.67 -2.69
C PRO A 82 -34.31 15.61 -3.79
N LYS A 83 -34.47 16.03 -5.05
CA LYS A 83 -34.10 15.23 -6.23
C LYS A 83 -32.57 15.29 -6.37
N ASN A 84 -31.89 14.33 -5.76
CA ASN A 84 -30.51 13.93 -6.03
C ASN A 84 -30.50 12.46 -6.45
N LEU A 85 -31.25 12.11 -7.51
CA LEU A 85 -31.65 10.72 -7.77
C LEU A 85 -30.95 10.08 -8.98
N MET A 86 -29.94 10.70 -9.61
CA MET A 86 -29.32 10.12 -10.81
C MET A 86 -27.79 9.99 -10.72
N GLU A 87 -27.07 11.02 -10.30
CA GLU A 87 -25.60 10.94 -10.10
C GLU A 87 -25.22 10.34 -8.74
N GLY A 88 -26.06 10.55 -7.72
CA GLY A 88 -25.91 9.93 -6.41
C GLY A 88 -26.17 8.43 -6.42
N ASN A 89 -27.01 7.93 -7.34
CA ASN A 89 -27.38 6.51 -7.36
C ASN A 89 -26.20 5.62 -7.73
N PHE A 90 -25.44 5.95 -8.78
CA PHE A 90 -24.32 5.10 -9.23
C PHE A 90 -23.17 5.06 -8.20
N VAL A 91 -22.80 6.20 -7.62
CA VAL A 91 -21.72 6.24 -6.61
C VAL A 91 -22.14 5.53 -5.33
N THR A 92 -23.41 5.65 -4.94
CA THR A 92 -23.94 4.95 -3.75
C THR A 92 -24.03 3.44 -4.01
N GLU A 93 -24.52 3.02 -5.17
CA GLU A 93 -24.59 1.62 -5.59
C GLU A 93 -23.19 0.98 -5.68
N ALA A 94 -22.22 1.68 -6.27
CA ALA A 94 -20.83 1.21 -6.33
C ALA A 94 -20.19 1.10 -4.93
N LYS A 95 -20.51 2.05 -4.03
CA LYS A 95 -20.04 2.01 -2.64
C LYS A 95 -20.64 0.81 -1.89
N ASP A 96 -21.93 0.56 -2.04
CA ASP A 96 -22.62 -0.54 -1.38
C ASP A 96 -22.11 -1.89 -1.91
N TRP A 97 -21.99 -2.03 -3.23
CA TRP A 97 -21.38 -3.21 -3.86
C TRP A 97 -19.95 -3.48 -3.38
N ALA A 98 -19.11 -2.44 -3.34
CA ALA A 98 -17.74 -2.57 -2.85
C ALA A 98 -17.72 -2.91 -1.35
N GLY A 99 -18.62 -2.34 -0.56
CA GLY A 99 -18.80 -2.67 0.86
C GLY A 99 -19.19 -4.12 1.09
N GLU A 100 -20.10 -4.67 0.28
CA GLU A 100 -20.50 -6.09 0.34
C GLU A 100 -19.33 -7.04 0.00
N LEU A 101 -18.51 -6.67 -0.98
CA LEU A 101 -17.31 -7.45 -1.33
C LEU A 101 -16.27 -7.47 -0.20
N ILE A 102 -15.98 -6.33 0.42
CA ILE A 102 -14.98 -6.22 1.49
C ILE A 102 -15.48 -6.83 2.80
N SER A 103 -16.76 -6.63 3.14
CA SER A 103 -17.37 -7.20 4.35
C SER A 103 -17.44 -8.72 4.32
N GLY A 104 -17.42 -9.32 3.13
CA GLY A 104 -17.36 -10.76 2.99
C GLY A 104 -18.66 -11.51 3.36
N GLN A 105 -19.77 -10.79 3.41
CA GLN A 105 -21.07 -11.41 3.65
C GLN A 105 -21.48 -12.29 2.46
N THR A 106 -21.08 -11.91 1.25
CA THR A 106 -21.32 -12.66 0.02
C THR A 106 -20.29 -13.77 -0.20
N THR A 107 -20.67 -14.81 -0.94
CA THR A 107 -19.73 -15.87 -1.37
C THR A 107 -18.58 -15.31 -2.19
N THR A 108 -18.84 -14.32 -3.05
CA THR A 108 -17.79 -13.62 -3.83
C THR A 108 -16.83 -12.86 -2.91
N GLY A 109 -17.33 -12.16 -1.89
CA GLY A 109 -16.49 -11.49 -0.90
C GLY A 109 -15.61 -12.49 -0.12
N ARG A 110 -16.13 -13.68 0.23
CA ARG A 110 -15.33 -14.78 0.82
C ARG A 110 -14.17 -15.19 -0.05
N ILE A 111 -14.43 -15.43 -1.32
CA ILE A 111 -13.41 -15.82 -2.27
C ILE A 111 -12.37 -14.69 -2.41
N LEU A 112 -12.80 -13.44 -2.50
CA LEU A 112 -11.91 -12.29 -2.62
C LEU A 112 -10.98 -12.17 -1.40
N VAL A 113 -11.50 -12.26 -0.18
CA VAL A 113 -10.70 -12.15 1.06
C VAL A 113 -9.67 -13.28 1.16
N VAL A 114 -10.07 -14.52 0.85
CA VAL A 114 -9.15 -15.68 0.82
C VAL A 114 -8.08 -15.50 -0.26
N LEU A 115 -8.48 -15.02 -1.43
CA LEU A 115 -7.56 -14.80 -2.55
C LEU A 115 -6.53 -13.72 -2.20
N VAL A 116 -6.97 -12.59 -1.63
CA VAL A 116 -6.08 -11.52 -1.15
C VAL A 116 -5.10 -12.05 -0.12
N PHE A 117 -5.55 -12.91 0.79
CA PHE A 117 -4.70 -13.56 1.79
C PHE A 117 -3.60 -14.40 1.14
N ILE A 118 -3.98 -15.35 0.28
CA ILE A 118 -3.04 -16.27 -0.37
C ILE A 118 -2.04 -15.48 -1.23
N LEU A 119 -2.52 -14.51 -2.01
CA LEU A 119 -1.66 -13.67 -2.84
C LEU A 119 -0.73 -12.79 -2.01
N SER A 120 -1.16 -12.32 -0.83
CA SER A 120 -0.30 -11.54 0.07
C SER A 120 0.87 -12.37 0.58
N ILE A 121 0.61 -13.61 1.02
CA ILE A 121 1.66 -14.54 1.43
C ILE A 121 2.58 -14.87 0.25
N ALA A 122 2.03 -15.20 -0.92
CA ALA A 122 2.82 -15.48 -2.11
C ALA A 122 3.71 -14.30 -2.52
N SER A 123 3.18 -13.07 -2.46
CA SER A 123 3.94 -11.85 -2.77
C SER A 123 5.08 -11.57 -1.78
N LEU A 124 4.93 -12.00 -0.52
CA LEU A 124 5.97 -11.91 0.49
C LEU A 124 7.04 -12.98 0.29
N VAL A 125 6.65 -14.20 -0.10
CA VAL A 125 7.60 -15.28 -0.44
C VAL A 125 8.43 -14.90 -1.65
N ILE A 126 7.82 -14.30 -2.69
CA ILE A 126 8.55 -13.75 -3.84
C ILE A 126 9.60 -12.73 -3.38
N TYR A 127 9.24 -11.82 -2.47
CA TYR A 127 10.20 -10.88 -1.90
C TYR A 127 11.36 -11.61 -1.18
N PHE A 128 11.10 -12.67 -0.41
CA PHE A 128 12.17 -13.42 0.24
C PHE A 128 13.10 -14.13 -0.76
N ILE A 129 12.56 -14.67 -1.83
CA ILE A 129 13.34 -15.32 -2.90
C ILE A 129 14.21 -14.28 -3.62
N ASP A 130 13.63 -13.13 -3.98
CA ASP A 130 14.39 -12.02 -4.58
C ASP A 130 15.47 -11.53 -3.62
N ALA A 131 15.14 -11.31 -2.34
CA ALA A 131 16.09 -10.79 -1.35
C ALA A 131 17.20 -11.77 -0.96
N SER A 132 17.00 -13.08 -1.12
CA SER A 132 18.05 -14.07 -0.88
C SER A 132 18.96 -14.28 -2.08
N ASN A 133 18.41 -14.17 -3.30
CA ASN A 133 19.14 -14.50 -4.53
C ASN A 133 19.88 -13.30 -5.13
N MET A 134 19.47 -12.07 -4.76
CA MET A 134 19.97 -10.84 -5.34
C MET A 134 21.21 -10.33 -4.60
N SER A 135 22.36 -10.29 -5.28
CA SER A 135 23.59 -9.73 -4.72
C SER A 135 23.60 -8.21 -4.91
N GLY A 136 22.92 -7.49 -4.03
CA GLY A 136 22.81 -6.04 -4.05
C GLY A 136 21.36 -5.55 -4.13
N VAL A 137 21.19 -4.26 -4.38
CA VAL A 137 19.90 -3.56 -4.23
C VAL A 137 19.19 -3.32 -5.58
N GLU A 138 19.95 -3.23 -6.67
CA GLU A 138 19.47 -2.98 -8.04
C GLU A 138 20.10 -3.98 -9.02
N HIS A 139 19.32 -4.50 -9.98
CA HIS A 139 19.84 -5.20 -11.16
C HIS A 139 19.15 -4.71 -12.43
N CYS A 140 19.90 -4.76 -13.53
CA CYS A 140 19.42 -4.40 -14.85
C CYS A 140 19.23 -5.66 -15.69
N GLN A 141 18.01 -6.20 -15.64
CA GLN A 141 17.62 -7.32 -16.47
C GLN A 141 16.33 -6.97 -17.20
N PRO A 142 16.23 -7.26 -18.52
CA PRO A 142 14.99 -7.00 -19.26
C PRO A 142 13.83 -7.79 -18.66
N TRP A 143 12.66 -7.14 -18.60
CA TRP A 143 11.44 -7.71 -18.00
C TRP A 143 11.05 -9.06 -18.62
N SER A 144 11.28 -9.24 -19.92
CA SER A 144 10.95 -10.49 -20.62
C SER A 144 11.74 -11.70 -20.12
N ALA A 145 12.93 -11.50 -19.57
CA ALA A 145 13.80 -12.58 -19.11
C ALA A 145 13.60 -12.91 -17.62
N ASN A 146 12.89 -12.07 -16.86
CA ASN A 146 12.73 -12.23 -15.42
C ASN A 146 11.31 -12.70 -15.05
N THR A 147 11.14 -14.00 -14.92
CA THR A 147 9.87 -14.63 -14.53
C THR A 147 9.36 -14.13 -13.17
N THR A 148 10.25 -13.90 -12.20
CA THR A 148 9.85 -13.42 -10.87
C THR A 148 9.25 -12.03 -10.94
N GLN A 149 9.81 -11.14 -11.76
CA GLN A 149 9.26 -9.80 -12.00
C GLN A 149 7.89 -9.84 -12.70
N GLN A 150 7.68 -10.79 -13.63
CA GLN A 150 6.39 -10.98 -14.31
C GLN A 150 5.29 -11.42 -13.33
N ILE A 151 5.61 -12.39 -12.46
CA ILE A 151 4.67 -12.85 -11.42
C ILE A 151 4.41 -11.72 -10.41
N ASP A 152 5.45 -10.99 -10.01
CA ASP A 152 5.33 -9.85 -9.10
C ASP A 152 4.37 -8.78 -9.63
N LEU A 153 4.52 -8.43 -10.91
CA LEU A 153 3.63 -7.50 -11.60
C LEU A 153 2.19 -8.00 -11.58
N ALA A 154 1.95 -9.27 -11.90
CA ALA A 154 0.60 -9.84 -11.91
C ALA A 154 -0.07 -9.70 -10.53
N PHE A 155 0.67 -9.94 -9.45
CA PHE A 155 0.17 -9.73 -8.09
C PHE A 155 -0.08 -8.25 -7.78
N ASN A 156 0.80 -7.33 -8.18
CA ASN A 156 0.60 -5.90 -7.97
C ASN A 156 -0.61 -5.35 -8.75
N ILE A 157 -0.90 -5.87 -9.96
CA ILE A 157 -2.12 -5.53 -10.71
C ILE A 157 -3.37 -5.97 -9.92
N PHE A 158 -3.36 -7.17 -9.35
CA PHE A 158 -4.45 -7.62 -8.50
C PHE A 158 -4.62 -6.73 -7.25
N PHE A 159 -3.52 -6.40 -6.56
CA PHE A 159 -3.57 -5.51 -5.40
C PHE A 159 -4.00 -4.08 -5.76
N MET A 160 -3.71 -3.61 -6.96
CA MET A 160 -4.20 -2.32 -7.45
C MET A 160 -5.72 -2.32 -7.59
N VAL A 161 -6.31 -3.37 -8.17
CA VAL A 161 -7.76 -3.51 -8.24
C VAL A 161 -8.36 -3.57 -6.82
N TYR A 162 -7.74 -4.36 -5.93
CA TYR A 162 -8.18 -4.46 -4.54
C TYR A 162 -8.11 -3.11 -3.79
N PHE A 163 -7.05 -2.33 -4.01
CA PHE A 163 -6.91 -0.98 -3.48
C PHE A 163 -8.07 -0.07 -3.93
N PHE A 164 -8.44 -0.09 -5.21
CA PHE A 164 -9.56 0.71 -5.71
C PHE A 164 -10.92 0.27 -5.14
N ILE A 165 -11.14 -1.04 -4.96
CA ILE A 165 -12.36 -1.56 -4.30
C ILE A 165 -12.44 -1.01 -2.87
N ARG A 166 -11.34 -1.10 -2.10
CA ARG A 166 -11.29 -0.54 -0.74
C ARG A 166 -11.48 0.98 -0.72
N PHE A 167 -10.88 1.70 -1.68
CA PHE A 167 -11.04 3.14 -1.83
C PHE A 167 -12.50 3.52 -2.07
N ILE A 168 -13.24 2.78 -2.93
CA ILE A 168 -14.66 3.01 -3.20
C ILE A 168 -15.52 2.70 -1.97
N ALA A 169 -15.23 1.61 -1.26
CA ALA A 169 -15.97 1.21 -0.06
C ALA A 169 -15.78 2.19 1.13
N ALA A 170 -14.61 2.84 1.25
CA ALA A 170 -14.28 3.69 2.39
C ALA A 170 -15.27 4.86 2.60
N SER A 171 -15.71 5.08 3.84
CA SER A 171 -16.57 6.22 4.18
C SER A 171 -15.81 7.56 4.11
N ASP A 172 -14.61 7.61 4.68
CA ASP A 172 -13.73 8.77 4.63
C ASP A 172 -12.52 8.52 3.73
N LYS A 173 -12.58 9.07 2.51
CA LYS A 173 -11.51 8.89 1.51
C LYS A 173 -10.16 9.40 1.98
N LEU A 174 -10.09 10.51 2.72
CA LEU A 174 -8.82 11.05 3.23
C LEU A 174 -8.20 10.17 4.33
N TRP A 175 -9.01 9.66 5.25
CA TRP A 175 -8.53 8.75 6.28
C TRP A 175 -8.05 7.43 5.69
N PHE A 176 -8.78 6.92 4.70
CA PHE A 176 -8.36 5.74 3.94
C PHE A 176 -6.99 5.95 3.25
N MET A 177 -6.74 7.15 2.68
CA MET A 177 -5.44 7.46 2.07
C MET A 177 -4.29 7.43 3.09
N LEU A 178 -4.56 7.67 4.38
CA LEU A 178 -3.58 7.66 5.47
C LEU A 178 -3.55 6.34 6.26
N GLU A 179 -4.27 5.31 5.80
CA GLU A 179 -4.29 4.01 6.43
C GLU A 179 -2.99 3.23 6.16
N MET A 180 -2.52 2.44 7.13
CA MET A 180 -1.25 1.71 7.00
C MET A 180 -1.22 0.76 5.80
N TYR A 181 -2.32 0.06 5.51
CA TYR A 181 -2.41 -0.82 4.34
C TYR A 181 -2.37 -0.06 3.01
N SER A 182 -2.88 1.18 2.98
CA SER A 182 -2.77 2.05 1.81
C SER A 182 -1.33 2.51 1.59
N PHE A 183 -0.58 2.79 2.66
CA PHE A 183 0.86 3.06 2.55
C PHE A 183 1.64 1.89 1.97
N VAL A 184 1.38 0.65 2.41
CA VAL A 184 2.01 -0.54 1.82
C VAL A 184 1.75 -0.60 0.31
N ASP A 185 0.52 -0.31 -0.12
CA ASP A 185 0.16 -0.32 -1.54
C ASP A 185 0.87 0.79 -2.33
N TYR A 186 1.01 2.02 -1.78
CA TYR A 186 1.76 3.11 -2.45
C TYR A 186 3.25 2.81 -2.62
N PHE A 187 3.87 2.10 -1.69
CA PHE A 187 5.30 1.79 -1.76
C PHE A 187 5.61 0.50 -2.50
N THR A 188 4.61 -0.30 -2.87
CA THR A 188 4.81 -1.58 -3.56
C THR A 188 4.27 -1.59 -4.98
N ILE A 189 3.12 -0.95 -5.24
CA ILE A 189 2.44 -1.01 -6.54
C ILE A 189 3.09 -0.07 -7.57
N PRO A 190 3.22 1.25 -7.37
CA PRO A 190 3.83 2.15 -8.35
C PRO A 190 5.27 1.78 -8.73
N PRO A 191 6.18 1.45 -7.78
CA PRO A 191 7.54 1.01 -8.12
C PRO A 191 7.58 -0.21 -9.04
N SER A 192 6.59 -1.10 -8.96
CA SER A 192 6.53 -2.29 -9.83
C SER A 192 6.28 -1.91 -11.29
N PHE A 193 5.45 -0.90 -11.55
CA PHE A 193 5.25 -0.38 -12.91
C PHE A 193 6.47 0.39 -13.42
N VAL A 194 7.12 1.15 -12.55
CA VAL A 194 8.37 1.85 -12.88
C VAL A 194 9.49 0.86 -13.25
N SER A 195 9.52 -0.31 -12.60
CA SER A 195 10.52 -1.35 -12.90
C SER A 195 10.47 -1.87 -14.34
N ILE A 196 9.28 -1.85 -14.95
CA ILE A 196 9.06 -2.25 -16.34
C ILE A 196 9.46 -1.11 -17.27
N TYR A 197 9.08 0.12 -16.93
CA TYR A 197 9.41 1.29 -17.74
C TYR A 197 10.93 1.56 -17.82
N LEU A 198 11.68 1.21 -16.77
CA LEU A 198 13.13 1.40 -16.69
C LEU A 198 13.96 0.15 -17.00
N ASP A 199 13.32 -1.00 -17.28
CA ASP A 199 13.97 -2.33 -17.41
C ASP A 199 15.00 -2.59 -16.28
N ARG A 200 14.63 -2.21 -15.05
CA ARG A 200 15.48 -2.31 -13.86
C ARG A 200 14.66 -2.79 -12.67
N THR A 201 15.18 -3.79 -11.97
CA THR A 201 14.60 -4.27 -10.72
C THR A 201 15.25 -3.56 -9.53
N TRP A 202 14.42 -3.11 -8.60
CA TRP A 202 14.85 -2.52 -7.34
C TRP A 202 14.12 -3.22 -6.19
N ILE A 203 14.88 -3.71 -5.22
CA ILE A 203 14.31 -4.43 -4.07
C ILE A 203 13.63 -3.46 -3.11
N GLY A 204 14.21 -2.27 -2.92
CA GLY A 204 13.65 -1.10 -2.23
C GLY A 204 12.78 -1.42 -1.02
N LEU A 205 11.55 -0.89 -1.07
CA LEU A 205 10.57 -0.96 0.02
C LEU A 205 9.64 -2.19 -0.08
N ARG A 206 9.99 -3.21 -0.87
CA ARG A 206 9.16 -4.42 -1.05
C ARG A 206 8.96 -5.19 0.26
N PHE A 207 9.86 -5.04 1.24
CA PHE A 207 9.73 -5.64 2.57
C PHE A 207 8.47 -5.17 3.32
N LEU A 208 7.89 -4.01 2.97
CA LEU A 208 6.65 -3.52 3.56
C LEU A 208 5.45 -4.47 3.33
N ARG A 209 5.55 -5.40 2.37
CA ARG A 209 4.56 -6.47 2.20
C ARG A 209 4.40 -7.33 3.45
N ALA A 210 5.44 -7.44 4.30
CA ALA A 210 5.34 -8.15 5.57
C ALA A 210 4.29 -7.53 6.51
N LEU A 211 4.01 -6.22 6.41
CA LEU A 211 2.96 -5.55 7.19
C LEU A 211 1.55 -6.07 6.85
N ARG A 212 1.35 -6.69 5.68
CA ARG A 212 0.08 -7.35 5.34
C ARG A 212 -0.20 -8.58 6.20
N LEU A 213 0.79 -9.11 6.93
CA LEU A 213 0.56 -10.16 7.92
C LEU A 213 -0.32 -9.66 9.08
N MET A 214 -0.38 -8.35 9.35
CA MET A 214 -1.24 -7.80 10.40
C MET A 214 -2.74 -8.04 10.14
N SER A 215 -3.16 -8.25 8.89
CA SER A 215 -4.56 -8.57 8.56
C SER A 215 -4.89 -10.08 8.62
N VAL A 216 -3.89 -10.96 8.83
CA VAL A 216 -4.09 -12.42 8.95
C VAL A 216 -5.14 -12.78 10.02
N PRO A 217 -5.11 -12.23 11.24
CA PRO A 217 -6.06 -12.61 12.29
C PRO A 217 -7.52 -12.28 11.93
N ASP A 218 -7.75 -11.17 11.24
CA ASP A 218 -9.09 -10.73 10.83
C ASP A 218 -9.64 -11.67 9.75
N ILE A 219 -8.78 -12.11 8.83
CA ILE A 219 -9.13 -13.08 7.79
C ILE A 219 -9.40 -14.46 8.41
N LEU A 220 -8.61 -14.88 9.39
CA LEU A 220 -8.81 -16.17 10.08
C LEU A 220 -10.08 -16.19 10.95
N GLN A 221 -10.46 -15.06 11.54
CA GLN A 221 -11.76 -14.89 12.21
C GLN A 221 -12.90 -15.04 11.21
N TYR A 222 -12.77 -14.39 10.07
CA TYR A 222 -13.74 -14.43 9.01
C TYR A 222 -13.92 -15.85 8.42
N LEU A 223 -12.83 -16.63 8.31
CA LEU A 223 -12.86 -18.04 7.93
C LEU A 223 -13.36 -18.98 9.03
N ASN A 224 -13.80 -18.44 10.18
CA ASN A 224 -14.31 -19.18 11.32
C ASN A 224 -13.29 -20.20 11.90
N VAL A 225 -11.98 -19.92 11.69
CA VAL A 225 -10.86 -20.71 12.24
C VAL A 225 -10.58 -20.26 13.67
N LEU A 226 -10.54 -18.95 13.90
CA LEU A 226 -10.37 -18.36 15.23
C LEU A 226 -11.74 -18.01 15.83
N LYS A 227 -12.21 -18.83 16.77
CA LYS A 227 -13.55 -18.68 17.37
C LYS A 227 -13.54 -18.03 18.76
N THR A 228 -12.44 -18.17 19.50
CA THR A 228 -12.33 -17.69 20.88
C THR A 228 -11.60 -16.35 20.92
N SER A 229 -12.09 -15.42 21.74
CA SER A 229 -11.49 -14.08 21.88
C SER A 229 -10.02 -14.12 22.31
N SER A 230 -9.63 -15.11 23.13
CA SER A 230 -8.23 -15.31 23.52
C SER A 230 -7.34 -15.72 22.35
N SER A 231 -7.81 -16.62 21.49
CA SER A 231 -7.06 -17.07 20.31
C SER A 231 -6.94 -15.95 19.28
N ILE A 232 -8.00 -15.15 19.11
CA ILE A 232 -8.00 -13.96 18.24
C ILE A 232 -6.94 -12.95 18.71
N ARG A 233 -6.95 -12.59 20.00
CA ARG A 233 -5.98 -11.64 20.58
C ARG A 233 -4.55 -12.15 20.48
N LEU A 234 -4.33 -13.45 20.74
CA LEU A 234 -3.02 -14.08 20.59
C LEU A 234 -2.54 -14.03 19.14
N ALA A 235 -3.40 -14.41 18.17
CA ALA A 235 -3.07 -14.35 16.76
C ALA A 235 -2.76 -12.91 16.30
N GLN A 236 -3.52 -11.92 16.78
CA GLN A 236 -3.25 -10.50 16.54
C GLN A 236 -1.87 -10.10 17.04
N LEU A 237 -1.55 -10.39 18.31
CA LEU A 237 -0.25 -10.07 18.89
C LEU A 237 0.89 -10.75 18.11
N CYS A 238 0.79 -12.06 17.84
CA CYS A 238 1.79 -12.80 17.08
C CYS A 238 1.97 -12.24 15.66
N SER A 239 0.86 -11.91 14.97
CA SER A 239 0.92 -11.38 13.61
C SER A 239 1.58 -10.00 13.54
N ILE A 240 1.30 -9.11 14.50
CA ILE A 240 1.92 -7.79 14.60
C ILE A 240 3.41 -7.96 14.90
N PHE A 241 3.75 -8.81 15.87
CA PHE A 241 5.15 -9.07 16.23
C PHE A 241 5.96 -9.57 15.03
N ILE A 242 5.48 -10.59 14.33
CA ILE A 242 6.14 -11.16 13.14
C ILE A 242 6.21 -10.12 12.01
N ALA A 243 5.14 -9.38 11.76
CA ALA A 243 5.09 -8.36 10.71
C ALA A 243 6.11 -7.23 10.93
N VAL A 244 6.14 -6.66 12.14
CA VAL A 244 7.07 -5.59 12.52
C VAL A 244 8.51 -6.09 12.47
N TRP A 245 8.75 -7.31 12.95
CA TRP A 245 10.09 -7.87 12.99
C TRP A 245 10.66 -8.19 11.59
N LEU A 246 9.87 -8.80 10.70
CA LEU A 246 10.25 -9.01 9.30
C LEU A 246 10.44 -7.68 8.56
N THR A 247 9.59 -6.70 8.82
CA THR A 247 9.72 -5.35 8.25
C THR A 247 11.02 -4.70 8.72
N GLY A 248 11.34 -4.78 10.02
CA GLY A 248 12.59 -4.26 10.57
C GLY A 248 13.82 -4.93 9.97
N ALA A 249 13.78 -6.25 9.76
CA ALA A 249 14.86 -6.98 9.09
C ALA A 249 15.04 -6.49 7.65
N GLY A 250 13.93 -6.23 6.95
CA GLY A 250 13.94 -5.65 5.60
C GLY A 250 14.51 -4.23 5.54
N ILE A 251 14.25 -3.40 6.56
CA ILE A 251 14.83 -2.05 6.66
C ILE A 251 16.35 -2.16 6.83
N ILE A 252 16.83 -2.98 7.78
CA ILE A 252 18.28 -3.19 7.99
C ILE A 252 18.93 -3.75 6.72
N HIS A 253 18.30 -4.74 6.09
CA HIS A 253 18.76 -5.31 4.83
C HIS A 253 18.89 -4.23 3.75
N LEU A 254 17.91 -3.32 3.61
CA LEU A 254 17.99 -2.23 2.64
C LEU A 254 19.11 -1.26 2.98
N LEU A 255 19.22 -0.84 4.25
CA LEU A 255 20.19 0.18 4.68
C LEU A 255 21.64 -0.33 4.56
N GLU A 256 21.93 -1.54 5.07
CA GLU A 256 23.27 -2.10 5.04
C GLU A 256 23.72 -2.46 3.62
N ASN A 257 22.85 -3.04 2.79
CA ASN A 257 23.21 -3.36 1.39
C ASN A 257 23.28 -2.12 0.50
N SER A 258 22.54 -1.04 0.82
CA SER A 258 22.63 0.20 0.05
C SER A 258 23.88 1.00 0.40
N GLY A 259 24.28 1.01 1.68
CA GLY A 259 25.26 1.96 2.22
C GLY A 259 24.63 3.31 2.54
N ASP A 260 25.38 4.16 3.26
CA ASP A 260 24.92 5.50 3.61
C ASP A 260 24.80 6.38 2.35
N PRO A 261 23.70 7.16 2.21
CA PRO A 261 23.53 8.09 1.11
C PRO A 261 24.68 9.11 1.12
N LEU A 262 25.12 9.50 -0.08
CA LEU A 262 26.24 10.40 -0.45
C LEU A 262 27.44 9.65 -1.01
N GLU A 263 27.98 8.68 -0.27
CA GLU A 263 29.22 7.97 -0.66
C GLU A 263 28.96 6.51 -1.04
N PHE A 264 27.98 5.85 -0.41
CA PHE A 264 27.66 4.42 -0.61
C PHE A 264 28.85 3.45 -0.45
N GLU A 265 29.96 3.90 0.13
CA GLU A 265 31.20 3.12 0.26
C GLU A 265 31.13 2.09 1.39
N ASN A 266 30.34 2.35 2.43
CA ASN A 266 30.21 1.49 3.60
C ASN A 266 29.12 0.42 3.49
N ALA A 267 28.74 0.05 2.27
CA ALA A 267 27.76 -1.00 2.03
C ALA A 267 28.32 -2.37 2.46
N GLN A 268 27.50 -3.13 3.18
CA GLN A 268 27.81 -4.49 3.61
C GLN A 268 26.83 -5.47 2.95
N PRO A 269 27.32 -6.45 2.16
CA PRO A 269 26.45 -7.45 1.55
C PRO A 269 25.95 -8.41 2.64
N LEU A 270 24.74 -8.18 3.13
CA LEU A 270 24.06 -9.02 4.10
C LEU A 270 22.85 -9.68 3.47
N SER A 271 22.71 -10.99 3.65
CA SER A 271 21.49 -11.67 3.23
C SER A 271 20.31 -11.25 4.11
N TYR A 272 19.09 -11.28 3.56
CA TYR A 272 17.88 -10.98 4.32
C TYR A 272 17.75 -11.85 5.58
N TRP A 273 18.05 -13.15 5.46
CA TRP A 273 17.97 -14.09 6.60
C TRP A 273 19.01 -13.82 7.68
N THR A 274 20.19 -13.31 7.30
CA THR A 274 21.20 -12.84 8.26
C THR A 274 20.67 -11.63 9.04
N CYS A 275 19.94 -10.71 8.39
CA CYS A 275 19.30 -9.58 9.05
C CYS A 275 18.18 -10.02 10.01
N VAL A 276 17.39 -11.03 9.61
CA VAL A 276 16.38 -11.64 10.47
C VAL A 276 17.04 -12.25 11.71
N TYR A 277 18.09 -13.07 11.53
CA TYR A 277 18.88 -13.65 12.63
C TYR A 277 19.43 -12.58 13.57
N PHE A 278 20.06 -11.54 13.01
CA PHE A 278 20.61 -10.42 13.77
C PHE A 278 19.56 -9.76 14.67
N LEU A 279 18.36 -9.50 14.14
CA LEU A 279 17.29 -8.92 14.95
C LEU A 279 16.76 -9.85 16.05
N ILE A 280 16.72 -11.18 15.86
CA ILE A 280 16.36 -12.12 16.94
C ILE A 280 17.34 -11.97 18.09
N VAL A 281 18.63 -12.07 17.77
CA VAL A 281 19.72 -12.05 18.74
C VAL A 281 19.75 -10.72 19.50
N THR A 282 19.47 -9.61 18.80
CA THR A 282 19.50 -8.28 19.40
C THR A 282 18.25 -8.00 20.24
N MET A 283 17.05 -8.33 19.75
CA MET A 283 15.79 -8.14 20.50
C MET A 283 15.66 -9.08 21.70
N SER A 284 16.28 -10.26 21.64
CA SER A 284 16.40 -11.16 22.80
C SER A 284 17.49 -10.73 23.78
N THR A 285 18.16 -9.60 23.54
CA THR A 285 19.26 -9.06 24.37
C THR A 285 20.48 -9.97 24.51
N VAL A 286 20.65 -10.95 23.61
CA VAL A 286 21.79 -11.88 23.60
C VAL A 286 23.04 -11.20 23.05
N GLY A 287 22.94 -10.56 21.89
CA GLY A 287 24.01 -9.74 21.30
C GLY A 287 25.35 -10.48 21.11
N TYR A 288 25.37 -11.59 20.35
CA TYR A 288 26.61 -12.36 20.11
C TYR A 288 27.76 -11.53 19.52
N GLY A 289 27.45 -10.49 18.74
CA GLY A 289 28.45 -9.60 18.14
C GLY A 289 29.11 -10.14 16.87
N ASP A 290 28.59 -11.25 16.32
CA ASP A 290 29.03 -11.84 15.06
C ASP A 290 28.51 -11.09 13.83
N VAL A 291 27.30 -10.52 13.93
CA VAL A 291 26.70 -9.63 12.93
C VAL A 291 26.33 -8.30 13.60
N TYR A 292 26.65 -7.18 12.96
CA TYR A 292 26.31 -5.84 13.43
C TYR A 292 26.24 -4.84 12.27
N CYS A 293 25.47 -3.77 12.44
CA CYS A 293 25.34 -2.70 11.46
C CYS A 293 26.61 -1.84 11.36
N HIS A 294 27.13 -1.64 10.16
CA HIS A 294 28.25 -0.72 9.89
C HIS A 294 27.75 0.67 9.51
N THR A 295 26.60 0.76 8.85
CA THR A 295 26.06 2.04 8.35
C THR A 295 25.54 2.94 9.47
N VAL A 296 25.66 4.26 9.30
CA VAL A 296 25.14 5.24 10.27
C VAL A 296 23.61 5.16 10.33
N PHE A 297 22.95 5.03 9.18
CA PHE A 297 21.49 4.89 9.15
C PHE A 297 21.02 3.56 9.74
N GLY A 298 21.73 2.44 9.49
CA GLY A 298 21.41 1.14 10.08
C GLY A 298 21.54 1.15 11.61
N ARG A 299 22.61 1.73 12.15
CA ARG A 299 22.79 1.91 13.60
C ARG A 299 21.73 2.80 14.22
N THR A 300 21.41 3.91 13.56
CA THR A 300 20.37 4.86 14.02
C THR A 300 19.00 4.17 14.06
N PHE A 301 18.65 3.43 13.00
CA PHE A 301 17.42 2.64 12.97
C PHE A 301 17.39 1.62 14.10
N LEU A 302 18.48 0.88 14.33
CA LEU A 302 18.55 -0.13 15.37
C LEU A 302 18.30 0.45 16.77
N VAL A 303 18.84 1.63 17.09
CA VAL A 303 18.60 2.31 18.37
C VAL A 303 17.10 2.59 18.57
N PHE A 304 16.44 3.17 17.57
CA PHE A 304 14.99 3.42 17.65
C PHE A 304 14.19 2.13 17.68
N PHE A 305 14.59 1.11 16.91
CA PHE A 305 13.91 -0.17 16.85
C PHE A 305 13.95 -0.88 18.21
N LEU A 306 15.09 -0.86 18.92
CA LEU A 306 15.20 -1.44 20.25
C LEU A 306 14.43 -0.64 21.31
N LEU A 307 14.40 0.69 21.22
CA LEU A 307 13.61 1.53 22.14
C LEU A 307 12.10 1.31 22.03
N VAL A 308 11.62 0.94 20.84
CA VAL A 308 10.20 0.63 20.61
C VAL A 308 9.89 -0.85 20.85
N GLY A 309 10.86 -1.73 20.57
CA GLY A 309 10.68 -3.18 20.57
C GLY A 309 10.85 -3.86 21.92
N LEU A 310 11.67 -3.30 22.82
CA LEU A 310 11.86 -3.75 24.21
C LEU A 310 10.92 -3.00 25.16
#